data_AF-C7ZF97-F1
#
_entry.id   AF-C7ZF97-F1
#
_cell.length_a   1.000
_cell.length_b   1.000
_cell.length_c   1.000
_cell.angle_alpha   90.00
_cell.angle_beta   90.00
_cell.angle_gamma   90.00
#
_symmetry.space_group_name_H-M   'P 1'
#
loop_
_entity.id
_entity.type
_entity.pdbx_description
1 polymer ?
#
loop_
_entity_poly.entity_id
_entity_poly.type
_entity_poly.pdbx_seq_one_letter_code
_entity_poly.pdbx_strand_id
1 'polypeptide(L)'
;MSAPTAETCGDPMSLPQITLEWSVVGFNFNIRNTDSELTPLFTLFRKLPPPDKTRQLTLDDFFNPETFVYTLRAASDNLVPEKCENQNQDSMFGILLPDELFTPWTSFEPSEIRVCEEKVIGPPNHTPRKVLLKDDTVAFLKLMHRGDKQSLKTELDTYNKIDKTQLDSATRVSRLHGLVRDDSGAIFGLLLTYIDCKNVTLSCAVKPGLSTVLREKWAAQLRDSITQLHDAGIVWGDAKPDNVLIDSNKDAWIVDFGGGYTEGWVPKTLAGTIEGDLVALEKMIELIEREATAD
;
A
#
# COMPACT_ATOMS: atom_id res chain seq x y z
N MET A 1 7.40 47.97 41.95
CA MET A 1 6.92 46.77 41.23
C MET A 1 6.73 47.15 39.78
N SER A 2 7.32 46.35 38.88
CA SER A 2 7.11 46.28 37.41
C SER A 2 7.59 47.49 36.59
N ALA A 3 8.18 47.38 35.40
CA ALA A 3 8.92 46.38 34.63
C ALA A 3 9.51 47.18 33.43
N PRO A 4 10.68 46.82 32.84
CA PRO A 4 11.22 47.55 31.70
C PRO A 4 10.56 47.14 30.37
N THR A 5 10.57 48.11 29.46
CA THR A 5 10.03 48.14 28.10
C THR A 5 10.78 47.28 27.09
N ALA A 6 10.04 46.91 26.04
CA ALA A 6 10.41 46.06 24.93
C ALA A 6 11.63 46.53 24.12
N GLU A 7 12.49 45.58 23.74
CA GLU A 7 13.41 45.68 22.61
C GLU A 7 12.86 44.87 21.44
N THR A 8 12.83 45.53 20.28
CA THR A 8 12.41 45.02 18.98
C THR A 8 13.55 44.36 18.22
N CYS A 9 13.20 43.25 17.57
CA CYS A 9 13.65 42.83 16.22
C CYS A 9 15.12 42.42 16.04
N GLY A 10 15.34 41.10 16.05
CA GLY A 10 16.35 40.44 15.24
C GLY A 10 15.69 39.22 14.59
N ASP A 11 15.48 39.28 13.27
CA ASP A 11 14.98 38.18 12.45
C ASP A 11 15.92 36.97 12.58
N PRO A 12 15.49 35.80 13.09
CA PRO A 12 16.30 34.61 12.98
C PRO A 12 16.21 34.11 11.55
N MET A 13 17.36 34.16 10.87
CA MET A 13 17.65 33.57 9.57
C MET A 13 16.77 32.35 9.28
N SER A 14 16.03 32.43 8.17
CA SER A 14 15.37 31.30 7.55
C SER A 14 16.39 30.17 7.31
N LEU A 15 16.29 29.13 8.13
CA LEU A 15 17.04 27.90 7.98
C LEU A 15 16.63 27.20 6.67
N PRO A 16 17.58 26.63 5.91
CA PRO A 16 17.24 25.88 4.70
C PRO A 16 16.39 24.67 5.08
N GLN A 17 15.18 24.57 4.51
CA GLN A 17 14.40 23.34 4.52
C GLN A 17 15.21 22.26 3.80
N ILE A 18 15.84 21.36 4.56
CA ILE A 18 16.50 20.18 4.01
C ILE A 18 15.40 19.19 3.65
N THR A 19 14.97 19.20 2.39
CA THR A 19 14.18 18.12 1.80
C THR A 19 15.07 16.89 1.65
N LEU A 20 14.91 15.93 2.57
CA LEU A 20 15.63 14.66 2.58
C LEU A 20 15.00 13.71 1.54
N GLU A 21 15.49 13.73 0.30
CA GLU A 21 15.26 12.66 -0.69
C GLU A 21 16.29 11.54 -0.44
N TRP A 22 15.88 10.36 0.04
CA TRP A 22 16.80 9.22 0.19
C TRP A 22 16.14 7.87 -0.12
N SER A 23 16.85 7.07 -0.90
CA SER A 23 16.62 5.63 -1.11
C SER A 23 17.81 4.84 -0.57
N VAL A 24 17.53 3.63 -0.08
CA VAL A 24 18.44 2.54 0.34
C VAL A 24 19.12 2.66 1.72
N VAL A 25 19.19 3.82 2.37
CA VAL A 25 19.64 3.88 3.79
C VAL A 25 18.45 4.21 4.70
N GLY A 26 17.82 3.17 5.23
CA GLY A 26 16.78 3.33 6.25
C GLY A 26 17.38 3.82 7.56
N PHE A 27 17.12 5.08 7.93
CA PHE A 27 17.40 5.58 9.27
C PHE A 27 16.18 5.36 10.16
N ASN A 28 16.22 4.33 10.99
CA ASN A 28 15.16 4.08 11.96
C ASN A 28 15.55 4.74 13.28
N PHE A 29 15.01 5.93 13.56
CA PHE A 29 15.22 6.63 14.82
C PHE A 29 14.13 6.20 15.81
N ASN A 30 14.52 5.45 16.84
CA ASN A 30 13.58 5.08 17.89
C ASN A 30 13.31 6.31 18.78
N ILE A 31 12.20 7.00 18.50
CA ILE A 31 11.41 7.96 19.31
C ILE A 31 12.21 8.96 20.20
N ARG A 32 12.09 10.26 19.84
CA ARG A 32 12.49 11.50 20.56
C ARG A 32 14.00 11.82 20.59
N ASN A 33 14.63 11.89 19.42
CA ASN A 33 15.93 12.56 19.33
C ASN A 33 15.74 14.07 19.07
N THR A 34 16.46 14.90 19.82
CA THR A 34 16.64 16.34 19.60
C THR A 34 17.62 16.59 18.44
N ASP A 35 17.56 17.75 17.78
CA ASP A 35 18.49 18.10 16.68
C ASP A 35 19.98 18.00 17.10
N SER A 36 20.27 18.22 18.39
CA SER A 36 21.59 18.04 18.99
C SER A 36 22.09 16.58 19.00
N GLU A 37 21.20 15.59 19.08
CA GLU A 37 21.56 14.17 19.11
C GLU A 37 21.80 13.60 17.70
N LEU A 38 21.28 14.25 16.65
CA LEU A 38 21.50 13.86 15.26
C LEU A 38 22.77 14.46 14.65
N THR A 39 23.24 15.60 15.19
CA THR A 39 24.44 16.31 14.71
C THR A 39 25.67 15.40 14.54
N PRO A 40 25.98 14.46 15.45
CA PRO A 40 27.11 13.54 15.30
C PRO A 40 26.99 12.62 14.07
N LEU A 41 25.78 12.31 13.62
CA LEU A 41 25.51 11.43 12.48
C LEU A 41 25.68 12.13 11.12
N PHE A 42 25.61 13.47 11.06
CA PHE A 42 25.71 14.21 9.79
C PHE A 42 27.04 13.97 9.06
N THR A 43 28.13 13.75 9.79
CA THR A 43 29.42 13.42 9.18
C THR A 43 29.40 12.06 8.48
N LEU A 44 28.59 11.11 8.96
CA LEU A 44 28.39 9.82 8.31
C LEU A 44 27.53 9.99 7.07
N PHE A 45 26.45 10.76 7.14
CA PHE A 45 25.55 10.98 6.00
C PHE A 45 26.26 11.64 4.81
N ARG A 46 27.15 12.61 5.08
CA ARG A 46 27.96 13.26 4.04
C ARG A 46 28.94 12.33 3.32
N LYS A 47 29.27 11.17 3.91
CA LYS A 47 30.17 10.17 3.30
C LYS A 47 29.42 9.15 2.46
N LEU A 48 28.09 9.10 2.53
CA LEU A 48 27.31 8.18 1.72
C LEU A 48 27.35 8.63 0.25
N PRO A 49 27.54 7.68 -0.69
CA PRO A 49 27.48 8.01 -2.10
C PRO A 49 26.09 8.57 -2.46
N PRO A 50 25.99 9.51 -3.41
CA PRO A 50 24.70 9.94 -3.90
C PRO A 50 23.94 8.76 -4.53
N PRO A 51 22.61 8.74 -4.48
CA PRO A 51 21.83 7.67 -5.09
C PRO A 51 22.16 7.53 -6.58
N ASP A 52 22.41 6.30 -7.02
CA ASP A 52 22.57 6.01 -8.44
C ASP A 52 21.21 6.11 -9.13
N LYS A 53 20.96 7.26 -9.78
CA LYS A 53 19.72 7.55 -10.51
C LYS A 53 19.55 6.71 -11.78
N THR A 54 20.57 5.94 -12.18
CA THR A 54 20.52 5.06 -13.35
C THR A 54 20.24 3.60 -12.97
N ARG A 55 20.36 3.25 -11.69
CA ARG A 55 20.07 1.91 -11.19
C ARG A 55 18.57 1.65 -11.21
N GLN A 56 18.18 0.58 -11.89
CA GLN A 56 16.82 0.08 -11.83
C GLN A 56 16.62 -0.67 -10.51
N LEU A 57 15.69 -0.17 -9.68
CA LEU A 57 15.38 -0.77 -8.38
C LEU A 57 14.52 -2.03 -8.55
N THR A 58 14.79 -3.04 -7.71
CA THR A 58 13.98 -4.25 -7.59
C THR A 58 13.29 -4.31 -6.23
N LEU A 59 12.40 -5.29 -6.02
CA LEU A 59 11.84 -5.53 -4.69
C LEU A 59 12.88 -6.07 -3.71
N ASP A 60 13.96 -6.70 -4.19
CA ASP A 60 15.06 -7.08 -3.32
C ASP A 60 15.72 -5.87 -2.68
N ASP A 61 15.92 -4.78 -3.43
CA ASP A 61 16.42 -3.51 -2.90
C ASP A 61 15.50 -2.91 -1.82
N PHE A 62 14.19 -3.23 -1.86
CA PHE A 62 13.20 -2.78 -0.89
C PHE A 62 13.14 -3.67 0.36
N PHE A 63 13.16 -4.99 0.21
CA PHE A 63 13.07 -5.92 1.34
C PHE A 63 14.41 -6.12 2.06
N ASN A 64 15.52 -5.99 1.33
CA ASN A 64 16.88 -6.21 1.82
C ASN A 64 17.76 -4.97 1.61
N PRO A 65 17.36 -3.78 2.12
CA PRO A 65 18.17 -2.58 1.97
C PRO A 65 19.46 -2.69 2.78
N GLU A 66 20.56 -2.17 2.23
CA GLU A 66 21.81 -2.05 2.99
C GLU A 66 21.61 -1.10 4.17
N THR A 67 21.50 -1.67 5.38
CA THR A 67 21.16 -0.90 6.58
C THR A 67 22.33 -0.87 7.55
N PHE A 68 22.64 0.33 8.05
CA PHE A 68 23.69 0.55 9.04
C PHE A 68 23.07 1.03 10.36
N VAL A 69 23.24 0.25 11.42
CA VAL A 69 22.75 0.62 12.75
C VAL A 69 23.88 1.28 13.54
N TYR A 70 23.59 2.44 14.14
CA TYR A 70 24.52 3.16 15.00
C TYR A 70 23.93 3.39 16.38
N THR A 71 24.76 3.28 17.41
CA THR A 71 24.46 3.75 18.76
C THR A 71 25.25 5.01 19.06
N LEU A 72 24.70 5.91 19.87
CA LEU A 72 25.41 7.11 20.32
C LEU A 72 26.05 6.82 21.68
N ARG A 73 27.38 6.96 21.74
CA ARG A 73 28.15 6.81 22.97
C ARG A 73 28.64 8.17 23.45
N ALA A 74 28.52 8.45 24.74
CA ALA A 74 29.12 9.64 25.34
C ALA A 74 30.64 9.44 25.49
N ALA A 75 31.43 10.35 24.92
CA ALA A 75 32.88 10.41 25.06
C ALA A 75 33.32 11.87 25.28
N SER A 76 33.90 12.16 26.44
CA SER A 76 34.49 13.47 26.78
C SER A 76 33.60 14.66 26.36
N ASP A 77 32.39 14.71 26.93
CA ASP A 77 31.34 15.72 26.70
C ASP A 77 30.70 15.76 25.29
N ASN A 78 31.03 14.81 24.41
CA ASN A 78 30.44 14.72 23.08
C ASN A 78 29.73 13.37 22.87
N LEU A 79 28.70 13.37 22.03
CA LEU A 79 28.08 12.15 21.52
C LEU A 79 28.84 11.70 20.26
N VAL A 80 29.26 10.45 20.22
CA VAL A 80 29.98 9.85 19.09
C VAL A 80 29.19 8.66 18.57
N PRO A 81 28.94 8.58 17.25
CA PRO A 81 28.26 7.43 16.67
C PRO A 81 29.20 6.24 16.58
N GLU A 82 28.73 5.09 17.02
CA GLU A 82 29.42 3.81 16.98
C GLU A 82 28.58 2.82 16.17
N LYS A 83 29.19 2.23 15.14
CA LYS A 83 28.49 1.26 14.28
C LYS A 83 28.26 -0.03 15.06
N CYS A 84 27.02 -0.48 15.13
CA CYS A 84 26.68 -1.79 15.66
C CYS A 84 27.05 -2.86 14.62
N GLU A 85 27.82 -3.87 15.03
CA GLU A 85 28.32 -4.87 14.07
C GLU A 85 27.28 -5.93 13.67
N ASN A 86 26.25 -6.20 14.48
CA ASN A 86 25.22 -7.19 14.15
C ASN A 86 23.91 -6.88 14.87
N GLN A 87 22.87 -6.54 14.12
CA GLN A 87 21.49 -6.74 14.53
C GLN A 87 20.78 -7.43 13.37
N ASN A 88 20.35 -8.67 13.58
CA ASN A 88 19.41 -9.31 12.66
C ASN A 88 18.13 -8.47 12.70
N GLN A 89 17.87 -7.72 11.63
CA GLN A 89 16.58 -7.07 11.47
C GLN A 89 15.58 -8.16 11.10
N ASP A 90 14.68 -8.46 12.02
CA ASP A 90 13.58 -9.36 11.73
C ASP A 90 12.69 -8.66 10.69
N SER A 91 12.60 -9.20 9.47
CA SER A 91 11.80 -8.59 8.40
C SER A 91 10.34 -8.46 8.86
N MET A 92 9.78 -7.26 8.68
CA MET A 92 8.36 -6.99 8.99
C MET A 92 7.40 -7.69 8.00
N PHE A 93 7.94 -8.13 6.87
CA PHE A 93 7.23 -8.80 5.79
C PHE A 93 7.56 -10.29 5.77
N GLY A 94 6.75 -11.04 5.03
CA GLY A 94 6.96 -12.48 4.85
C GLY A 94 6.04 -13.29 5.75
N ILE A 95 5.25 -14.18 5.14
CA ILE A 95 4.39 -15.13 5.83
C ILE A 95 4.75 -16.53 5.35
N LEU A 96 5.03 -17.43 6.29
CA LEU A 96 5.17 -18.86 6.00
C LEU A 96 3.81 -19.55 6.07
N LEU A 97 3.40 -20.11 4.94
CA LEU A 97 2.19 -20.92 4.78
C LEU A 97 2.56 -22.28 4.16
N PRO A 98 1.80 -23.36 4.44
CA PRO A 98 2.03 -24.66 3.79
C PRO A 98 1.89 -24.57 2.28
N ASP A 99 2.77 -25.27 1.54
CA ASP A 99 2.87 -25.16 0.07
C ASP A 99 1.56 -25.46 -0.67
N GLU A 100 0.73 -26.34 -0.11
CA GLU A 100 -0.57 -26.75 -0.67
C GLU A 100 -1.54 -25.57 -0.92
N LEU A 101 -1.37 -24.43 -0.24
CA LEU A 101 -2.28 -23.29 -0.33
C LEU A 101 -2.05 -22.37 -1.54
N PHE A 102 -0.93 -22.50 -2.25
CA PHE A 102 -0.56 -21.60 -3.36
C PHE A 102 0.06 -22.30 -4.58
N THR A 103 -0.06 -23.63 -4.65
CA THR A 103 0.47 -24.45 -5.76
C THR A 103 0.03 -24.10 -7.20
N PRO A 104 -1.09 -23.40 -7.49
CA PRO A 104 -1.35 -22.99 -8.87
C PRO A 104 -0.62 -21.70 -9.28
N TRP A 105 -0.08 -20.91 -8.35
CA TRP A 105 0.40 -19.56 -8.65
C TRP A 105 1.90 -19.52 -8.92
N THR A 106 2.28 -18.87 -10.01
CA THR A 106 3.67 -18.52 -10.30
C THR A 106 4.26 -17.70 -9.16
N SER A 107 5.43 -18.12 -8.70
CA SER A 107 6.20 -17.39 -7.68
C SER A 107 7.35 -16.64 -8.36
N PHE A 108 7.63 -15.44 -7.86
CA PHE A 108 8.67 -14.55 -8.35
C PHE A 108 9.56 -14.16 -7.19
N GLU A 109 10.87 -14.22 -7.41
CA GLU A 109 11.81 -13.70 -6.42
C GLU A 109 11.77 -12.16 -6.39
N PRO A 110 11.99 -11.52 -5.22
CA PRO A 110 12.08 -10.07 -5.14
C PRO A 110 13.08 -9.44 -6.12
N SER A 111 14.18 -10.16 -6.42
CA SER A 111 15.24 -9.73 -7.33
C SER A 111 14.78 -9.65 -8.79
N GLU A 112 13.71 -10.36 -9.14
CA GLU A 112 13.17 -10.47 -10.50
C GLU A 112 12.16 -9.37 -10.83
N ILE A 113 11.65 -8.69 -9.81
CA ILE A 113 10.54 -7.74 -9.91
C ILE A 113 11.08 -6.33 -9.82
N ARG A 114 10.88 -5.54 -10.88
CA ARG A 114 11.33 -4.14 -10.94
C ARG A 114 10.31 -3.22 -10.30
N VAL A 115 10.76 -2.26 -9.51
CA VAL A 115 9.90 -1.20 -8.95
C VAL A 115 9.71 -0.11 -9.99
N CYS A 116 8.46 0.27 -10.27
CA CYS A 116 8.19 1.41 -11.13
C CYS A 116 8.37 2.71 -10.35
N GLU A 117 9.08 3.68 -10.92
CA GLU A 117 9.14 5.03 -10.36
C GLU A 117 7.76 5.70 -10.46
N GLU A 118 7.16 6.03 -9.31
CA GLU A 118 5.99 6.87 -9.25
C GLU A 118 6.40 8.31 -8.94
N LYS A 119 5.98 9.25 -9.79
CA LYS A 119 6.12 10.69 -9.51
C LYS A 119 5.13 11.08 -8.41
N VAL A 120 5.51 10.87 -7.16
CA VAL A 120 4.68 11.28 -6.02
C VAL A 120 4.90 12.77 -5.73
N ILE A 121 3.81 13.55 -5.62
CA ILE A 121 3.85 14.91 -5.10
C ILE A 121 3.71 14.81 -3.58
N GLY A 122 4.82 14.96 -2.85
CA GLY A 122 4.88 14.81 -1.40
C GLY A 122 6.15 14.06 -0.96
N PRO A 123 6.38 13.86 0.35
CA PRO A 123 7.45 12.97 0.79
C PRO A 123 7.20 11.58 0.20
N PRO A 124 8.22 10.92 -0.38
CA PRO A 124 8.06 9.62 -1.02
C PRO A 124 7.37 8.64 -0.08
N ASN A 125 6.21 8.12 -0.48
CA ASN A 125 5.68 6.91 0.15
C ASN A 125 6.53 5.76 -0.38
N HIS A 126 7.58 5.40 0.36
CA HIS A 126 8.63 4.47 -0.07
C HIS A 126 8.15 3.03 -0.33
N THR A 127 6.86 2.75 -0.15
CA THR A 127 6.30 1.43 -0.30
C THR A 127 5.97 1.20 -1.78
N PRO A 128 6.66 0.30 -2.49
CA PRO A 128 6.39 0.03 -3.89
C PRO A 128 4.98 -0.55 -4.04
N ARG A 129 4.17 0.05 -4.90
CA ARG A 129 2.82 -0.42 -5.24
C ARG A 129 2.68 -0.83 -6.69
N LYS A 130 3.44 -0.21 -7.59
CA LYS A 130 3.49 -0.56 -9.00
C LYS A 130 4.81 -1.22 -9.34
N VAL A 131 4.74 -2.40 -9.92
CA VAL A 131 5.91 -3.19 -10.28
C VAL A 131 5.81 -3.70 -11.71
N LEU A 132 6.97 -4.05 -12.28
CA LEU A 132 7.11 -4.61 -13.61
C LEU A 132 7.75 -6.01 -13.51
N LEU A 133 7.06 -7.00 -14.06
CA LEU A 133 7.52 -8.38 -14.11
C LEU A 133 8.48 -8.61 -15.30
N LYS A 134 9.13 -9.78 -15.34
CA LYS A 134 10.12 -10.12 -16.39
C LYS A 134 9.54 -10.18 -17.80
N ASP A 135 8.24 -10.42 -17.94
CA ASP A 135 7.50 -10.47 -19.20
C ASP A 135 6.89 -9.10 -19.59
N ASP A 136 7.34 -8.03 -18.95
CA ASP A 136 6.83 -6.66 -19.08
C ASP A 136 5.37 -6.47 -18.61
N THR A 137 4.79 -7.46 -17.90
CA THR A 137 3.50 -7.31 -17.24
C THR A 137 3.61 -6.31 -16.09
N VAL A 138 2.75 -5.30 -16.09
CA VAL A 138 2.61 -4.34 -14.98
C VAL A 138 1.64 -4.90 -13.94
N ALA A 139 2.08 -4.96 -12.68
CA ALA A 139 1.28 -5.48 -11.58
C ALA A 139 1.20 -4.50 -10.41
N PHE A 140 0.12 -4.60 -9.63
CA PHE A 140 0.00 -3.98 -8.33
C PHE A 140 0.57 -4.90 -7.25
N LEU A 141 1.50 -4.39 -6.44
CA LEU A 141 2.06 -5.12 -5.31
C LEU A 141 1.22 -4.86 -4.06
N LYS A 142 0.57 -5.90 -3.55
CA LYS A 142 -0.02 -5.91 -2.21
C LYS A 142 0.94 -6.61 -1.25
N LEU A 143 1.62 -5.84 -0.41
CA LEU A 143 2.57 -6.36 0.58
C LEU A 143 1.87 -7.16 1.68
N MET A 144 2.54 -8.20 2.17
CA MET A 144 2.06 -9.08 3.24
C MET A 144 2.96 -8.94 4.47
N HIS A 145 2.40 -8.39 5.55
CA HIS A 145 3.06 -8.30 6.85
C HIS A 145 2.91 -9.62 7.61
N ARG A 146 3.82 -9.89 8.57
CA ARG A 146 3.74 -11.12 9.41
C ARG A 146 2.37 -11.34 10.08
N GLY A 147 1.63 -10.26 10.35
CA GLY A 147 0.29 -10.30 10.95
C GLY A 147 -0.84 -10.70 9.99
N ASP A 148 -0.62 -10.68 8.68
CA ASP A 148 -1.70 -10.76 7.68
C ASP A 148 -2.08 -12.21 7.32
N LYS A 149 -1.63 -13.19 8.09
CA LYS A 149 -1.76 -14.62 7.76
C LYS A 149 -3.19 -15.04 7.40
N GLN A 150 -4.17 -14.55 8.14
CA GLN A 150 -5.57 -14.89 7.89
C GLN A 150 -6.12 -14.19 6.64
N SER A 151 -5.77 -12.91 6.44
CA SER A 151 -6.18 -12.13 5.27
C SER A 151 -5.58 -12.74 3.99
N LEU A 152 -4.28 -13.06 4.01
CA LEU A 152 -3.60 -13.75 2.91
C LEU A 152 -4.29 -15.06 2.54
N LYS A 153 -4.64 -15.88 3.54
CA LYS A 153 -5.33 -17.16 3.29
C LYS A 153 -6.70 -16.93 2.61
N THR A 154 -7.52 -16.03 3.14
CA THR A 154 -8.83 -15.70 2.58
C THR A 154 -8.70 -15.17 1.14
N GLU A 155 -7.71 -14.33 0.90
CA GLU A 155 -7.46 -13.72 -0.41
C GLU A 155 -7.01 -14.76 -1.44
N LEU A 156 -6.07 -15.64 -1.09
CA LEU A 156 -5.64 -16.75 -1.93
C LEU A 156 -6.78 -17.73 -2.22
N ASP A 157 -7.58 -18.09 -1.21
CA ASP A 157 -8.74 -18.97 -1.38
C ASP A 157 -9.75 -18.37 -2.36
N THR A 158 -9.93 -17.06 -2.34
CA THR A 158 -10.86 -16.35 -3.24
C THR A 158 -10.31 -16.25 -4.66
N TYR A 159 -9.05 -15.87 -4.84
CA TYR A 159 -8.42 -15.86 -6.17
C TYR A 159 -8.35 -17.26 -6.79
N ASN A 160 -8.12 -18.29 -5.99
CA ASN A 160 -8.20 -19.69 -6.44
C ASN A 160 -9.59 -20.03 -6.99
N LYS A 161 -10.67 -19.49 -6.41
CA LYS A 161 -12.04 -19.68 -6.94
C LYS A 161 -12.23 -18.90 -8.24
N ILE A 162 -11.83 -17.63 -8.28
CA ILE A 162 -11.92 -16.77 -9.48
C ILE A 162 -11.23 -17.43 -10.68
N ASP A 163 -10.05 -18.00 -10.48
CA ASP A 163 -9.29 -18.71 -11.51
C ASP A 163 -10.01 -20.00 -11.96
N LYS A 164 -10.43 -20.84 -11.01
CA LYS A 164 -11.10 -22.12 -11.29
C LYS A 164 -12.44 -21.98 -11.98
N THR A 165 -13.23 -20.95 -11.66
CA THR A 165 -14.53 -20.72 -12.27
C THR A 165 -14.44 -20.07 -13.64
N GLN A 166 -13.23 -19.67 -14.08
CA GLN A 166 -12.99 -18.95 -15.33
C GLN A 166 -13.94 -17.75 -15.49
N LEU A 167 -14.09 -16.98 -14.40
CA LEU A 167 -14.86 -15.74 -14.41
C LEU A 167 -14.42 -14.89 -15.61
N ASP A 168 -15.37 -14.32 -16.35
CA ASP A 168 -15.10 -13.59 -17.59
C ASP A 168 -13.97 -12.57 -17.40
N SER A 169 -12.99 -12.59 -18.29
CA SER A 169 -11.91 -11.60 -18.34
C SER A 169 -12.43 -10.15 -18.40
N ALA A 170 -13.66 -9.93 -18.90
CA ALA A 170 -14.31 -8.63 -18.94
C ALA A 170 -14.90 -8.19 -17.58
N THR A 171 -15.08 -9.09 -16.61
CA THR A 171 -15.52 -8.72 -15.26
C THR A 171 -14.46 -7.82 -14.60
N ARG A 172 -14.88 -6.65 -14.13
CA ARG A 172 -13.98 -5.62 -13.57
C ARG A 172 -13.61 -5.92 -12.12
N VAL A 173 -12.89 -7.02 -11.92
CA VAL A 173 -12.35 -7.44 -10.64
C VAL A 173 -10.83 -7.52 -10.70
N SER A 174 -10.15 -7.23 -9.59
CA SER A 174 -8.74 -7.56 -9.44
C SER A 174 -8.52 -9.06 -9.64
N ARG A 175 -7.37 -9.44 -10.19
CA ARG A 175 -6.93 -10.83 -10.38
C ARG A 175 -5.52 -11.00 -9.86
N LEU A 176 -5.20 -12.22 -9.42
CA LEU A 176 -3.86 -12.59 -8.99
C LEU A 176 -3.04 -13.04 -10.21
N HIS A 177 -1.84 -12.50 -10.35
CA HIS A 177 -0.86 -12.87 -11.38
C HIS A 177 0.24 -13.78 -10.81
N GLY A 178 0.52 -13.66 -9.51
CA GLY A 178 1.54 -14.47 -8.85
C GLY A 178 1.87 -13.98 -7.45
N LEU A 179 2.87 -14.62 -6.85
CA LEU A 179 3.32 -14.36 -5.49
C LEU A 179 4.75 -13.86 -5.48
N VAL A 180 5.08 -12.96 -4.56
CA VAL A 180 6.46 -12.60 -4.26
C VAL A 180 6.96 -13.51 -3.15
N ARG A 181 7.95 -14.35 -3.44
CA ARG A 181 8.52 -15.33 -2.50
C ARG A 181 10.03 -15.40 -2.59
N ASP A 182 10.68 -15.69 -1.47
CA ASP A 182 12.12 -15.99 -1.43
C ASP A 182 12.37 -17.51 -1.32
N ASP A 183 13.65 -17.88 -1.30
CA ASP A 183 14.12 -19.26 -1.14
C ASP A 183 13.70 -19.91 0.18
N SER A 184 13.36 -19.12 1.20
CA SER A 184 12.83 -19.63 2.47
C SER A 184 11.37 -20.10 2.35
N GLY A 185 10.70 -19.74 1.25
CA GLY A 185 9.30 -20.00 0.99
C GLY A 185 8.36 -18.96 1.61
N ALA A 186 8.88 -17.89 2.20
CA ALA A 186 8.08 -16.82 2.79
C ALA A 186 7.39 -16.00 1.70
N ILE A 187 6.10 -15.70 1.87
CA ILE A 187 5.32 -14.86 0.95
C ILE A 187 5.38 -13.42 1.40
N PHE A 188 6.02 -12.56 0.61
CA PHE A 188 6.19 -11.13 0.88
C PHE A 188 5.07 -10.27 0.28
N GLY A 189 4.38 -10.76 -0.74
CA GLY A 189 3.34 -10.00 -1.41
C GLY A 189 2.55 -10.78 -2.44
N LEU A 190 1.40 -10.22 -2.83
CA LEU A 190 0.59 -10.64 -3.97
C LEU A 190 0.82 -9.68 -5.14
N LEU A 191 0.96 -10.23 -6.35
CA LEU A 191 1.02 -9.49 -7.60
C LEU A 191 -0.37 -9.48 -8.23
N LEU A 192 -1.07 -8.36 -8.15
CA LEU A 192 -2.45 -8.20 -8.57
C LEU A 192 -2.56 -7.39 -9.87
N THR A 193 -3.74 -7.42 -10.50
CA THR A 193 -4.07 -6.53 -11.63
C THR A 193 -3.75 -5.07 -11.27
N TYR A 194 -2.92 -4.42 -12.07
CA TYR A 194 -2.67 -2.99 -11.91
C TYR A 194 -3.82 -2.18 -12.53
N ILE A 195 -4.51 -1.40 -11.69
CA ILE A 195 -5.59 -0.51 -12.11
C ILE A 195 -5.09 0.93 -12.01
N ASP A 196 -4.97 1.62 -13.15
CA ASP A 196 -4.56 3.03 -13.21
C ASP A 196 -5.68 3.95 -12.71
N CYS A 197 -5.82 4.03 -11.40
CA CYS A 197 -6.86 4.81 -10.70
C CYS A 197 -6.34 6.09 -10.04
N LYS A 198 -5.02 6.33 -10.04
CA LYS A 198 -4.39 7.44 -9.29
C LYS A 198 -4.84 7.50 -7.82
N ASN A 199 -5.03 6.33 -7.20
CA ASN A 199 -5.55 6.15 -5.83
C ASN A 199 -6.98 6.69 -5.62
N VAL A 200 -7.78 6.81 -6.69
CA VAL A 200 -9.18 7.24 -6.58
C VAL A 200 -10.06 6.01 -6.32
N THR A 201 -10.60 5.96 -5.11
CA THR A 201 -11.67 5.03 -4.72
C THR A 201 -13.04 5.60 -5.07
N LEU A 202 -14.09 4.78 -5.05
CA LEU A 202 -15.47 5.22 -5.21
C LEU A 202 -15.86 6.22 -4.10
N SER A 203 -15.40 5.98 -2.86
CA SER A 203 -15.62 6.90 -1.72
C SER A 203 -15.06 8.29 -1.99
N CYS A 204 -13.91 8.39 -2.68
CA CYS A 204 -13.31 9.65 -3.09
C CYS A 204 -13.97 10.25 -4.34
N ALA A 205 -14.49 9.43 -5.24
CA ALA A 205 -15.00 9.84 -6.54
C ALA A 205 -16.42 10.41 -6.50
N VAL A 206 -17.25 9.90 -5.58
CA VAL A 206 -18.63 10.38 -5.40
C VAL A 206 -18.60 11.76 -4.71
N LYS A 207 -18.89 12.81 -5.48
CA LYS A 207 -18.88 14.21 -5.02
C LYS A 207 -20.11 14.97 -5.53
N PRO A 208 -20.46 16.11 -4.89
CA PRO A 208 -21.42 17.06 -5.45
C PRO A 208 -21.06 17.40 -6.91
N GLY A 209 -22.05 17.39 -7.81
CA GLY A 209 -21.85 17.69 -9.23
C GLY A 209 -21.31 16.54 -10.09
N LEU A 210 -21.13 15.33 -9.55
CA LEU A 210 -20.87 14.14 -10.37
C LEU A 210 -22.03 13.91 -11.34
N SER A 211 -21.73 13.82 -12.65
CA SER A 211 -22.72 13.66 -13.71
C SER A 211 -23.57 12.40 -13.53
N THR A 212 -24.87 12.49 -13.83
CA THR A 212 -25.80 11.35 -13.82
C THR A 212 -25.29 10.16 -14.64
N VAL A 213 -24.68 10.42 -15.81
CA VAL A 213 -24.11 9.36 -16.67
C VAL A 213 -23.05 8.53 -15.95
N LEU A 214 -22.15 9.15 -15.17
CA LEU A 214 -21.14 8.42 -14.40
C LEU A 214 -21.75 7.66 -13.22
N ARG A 215 -22.78 8.23 -12.58
CA ARG A 215 -23.52 7.56 -11.49
C ARG A 215 -24.18 6.29 -12.00
N GLU A 216 -24.94 6.38 -13.08
CA GLU A 216 -25.59 5.25 -13.75
C GLU A 216 -24.56 4.20 -14.19
N LYS A 217 -23.45 4.64 -14.79
CA LYS A 217 -22.37 3.76 -15.24
C LYS A 217 -21.76 2.95 -14.08
N TRP A 218 -21.37 3.61 -12.99
CA TRP A 218 -20.73 2.94 -11.85
C TRP A 218 -21.71 2.02 -11.13
N ALA A 219 -22.95 2.44 -10.97
CA ALA A 219 -24.01 1.60 -10.41
C ALA A 219 -24.22 0.33 -11.25
N ALA A 220 -24.26 0.45 -12.59
CA ALA A 220 -24.40 -0.69 -13.48
C ALA A 220 -23.18 -1.63 -13.41
N GLN A 221 -21.96 -1.09 -13.43
CA GLN A 221 -20.72 -1.88 -13.38
C GLN A 221 -20.57 -2.63 -12.04
N LEU A 222 -20.96 -2.02 -10.93
CA LEU A 222 -20.93 -2.68 -9.62
C LEU A 222 -21.94 -3.81 -9.53
N ARG A 223 -23.19 -3.57 -9.97
CA ARG A 223 -24.22 -4.61 -10.02
C ARG A 223 -23.75 -5.79 -10.87
N ASP A 224 -23.28 -5.51 -12.08
CA ASP A 224 -22.79 -6.52 -13.02
C ASP A 224 -21.63 -7.35 -12.44
N SER A 225 -20.61 -6.68 -11.87
CA SER A 225 -19.44 -7.37 -11.32
C SER A 225 -19.81 -8.23 -10.09
N ILE A 226 -20.67 -7.74 -9.20
CA ILE A 226 -21.12 -8.50 -8.02
C ILE A 226 -22.00 -9.68 -8.43
N THR A 227 -22.93 -9.49 -9.39
CA THR A 227 -23.75 -10.59 -9.91
C THR A 227 -22.87 -11.68 -10.51
N GLN A 228 -21.87 -11.33 -11.32
CA GLN A 228 -20.97 -12.33 -11.91
C GLN A 228 -20.13 -13.07 -10.86
N LEU A 229 -19.67 -12.38 -9.80
CA LEU A 229 -19.00 -13.03 -8.68
C LEU A 229 -19.93 -14.02 -7.96
N HIS A 230 -21.14 -13.59 -7.62
CA HIS A 230 -22.10 -14.40 -6.87
C HIS A 230 -22.63 -15.58 -7.68
N ASP A 231 -22.87 -15.41 -8.98
CA ASP A 231 -23.26 -16.48 -9.90
C ASP A 231 -22.16 -17.57 -10.00
N ALA A 232 -20.90 -17.17 -9.85
CA ALA A 232 -19.75 -18.07 -9.76
C ALA A 232 -19.54 -18.66 -8.34
N GLY A 233 -20.39 -18.33 -7.37
CA GLY A 233 -20.27 -18.79 -5.98
C GLY A 233 -19.12 -18.12 -5.20
N ILE A 234 -18.72 -16.91 -5.62
CA ILE A 234 -17.60 -16.16 -5.06
C ILE A 234 -18.15 -15.01 -4.22
N VAL A 235 -17.78 -14.97 -2.95
CA VAL A 235 -18.12 -13.87 -2.04
C VAL A 235 -16.98 -12.84 -2.07
N TRP A 236 -17.31 -11.56 -2.14
CA TRP A 236 -16.33 -10.48 -2.08
C TRP A 236 -15.85 -10.28 -0.63
N GLY A 237 -16.76 -10.19 0.33
CA GLY A 237 -16.48 -10.40 1.75
C GLY A 237 -15.95 -9.19 2.53
N ASP A 238 -15.57 -8.10 1.87
CA ASP A 238 -15.34 -6.77 2.48
C ASP A 238 -15.87 -5.66 1.57
N ALA A 239 -17.11 -5.81 1.11
CA ALA A 239 -17.77 -4.88 0.21
C ALA A 239 -17.94 -3.49 0.85
N LYS A 240 -17.26 -2.49 0.26
CA LYS A 240 -17.27 -1.08 0.67
C LYS A 240 -16.72 -0.19 -0.45
N PRO A 241 -17.05 1.11 -0.48
CA PRO A 241 -16.63 2.00 -1.57
C PRO A 241 -15.11 2.25 -1.60
N ASP A 242 -14.39 2.05 -0.51
CA ASP A 242 -12.92 2.14 -0.48
C ASP A 242 -12.25 0.97 -1.23
N ASN A 243 -12.94 -0.17 -1.36
CA ASN A 243 -12.49 -1.34 -2.12
C ASN A 243 -13.02 -1.33 -3.57
N VAL A 244 -13.54 -0.18 -4.03
CA VAL A 244 -13.90 0.05 -5.43
C VAL A 244 -12.98 1.13 -5.99
N LEU A 245 -12.18 0.80 -6.99
CA LEU A 245 -11.29 1.76 -7.66
C LEU A 245 -11.96 2.34 -8.92
N ILE A 246 -11.73 3.62 -9.19
CA ILE A 246 -12.17 4.27 -10.43
C ILE A 246 -10.96 4.50 -11.32
N ASP A 247 -10.87 3.78 -12.43
CA ASP A 247 -9.73 3.86 -13.34
C ASP A 247 -9.72 5.16 -14.18
N SER A 248 -8.69 5.30 -15.01
CA SER A 248 -8.51 6.45 -15.91
C SER A 248 -9.60 6.55 -16.98
N ASN A 249 -10.27 5.45 -17.33
CA ASN A 249 -11.43 5.37 -18.23
C ASN A 249 -12.77 5.60 -17.50
N LYS A 250 -12.73 5.92 -16.20
CA LYS A 250 -13.91 6.09 -15.35
C LYS A 250 -14.74 4.82 -15.24
N ASP A 251 -14.09 3.66 -15.24
CA ASP A 251 -14.70 2.38 -14.93
C ASP A 251 -14.50 2.04 -13.45
N ALA A 252 -15.52 1.44 -12.83
CA ALA A 252 -15.47 0.95 -11.46
C ALA A 252 -14.93 -0.49 -11.43
N TRP A 253 -13.92 -0.72 -10.59
CA TRP A 253 -13.26 -2.00 -10.41
C TRP A 253 -13.37 -2.46 -8.95
N ILE A 254 -13.77 -3.71 -8.75
CA ILE A 254 -13.78 -4.34 -7.42
C ILE A 254 -12.38 -4.88 -7.10
N VAL A 255 -11.87 -4.52 -5.92
CA VAL A 255 -10.57 -4.99 -5.41
C VAL A 255 -10.70 -5.51 -3.98
N ASP A 256 -9.60 -6.07 -3.48
CA ASP A 256 -9.44 -6.57 -2.10
C ASP A 256 -10.40 -7.72 -1.72
N PHE A 257 -9.87 -8.94 -1.79
CA PHE A 257 -10.58 -10.17 -1.42
C PHE A 257 -10.01 -10.80 -0.13
N GLY A 258 -9.27 -10.04 0.68
CA GLY A 258 -8.76 -10.51 1.98
C GLY A 258 -9.85 -10.74 3.03
N GLY A 259 -11.08 -10.31 2.72
CA GLY A 259 -12.18 -10.25 3.65
C GLY A 259 -11.95 -9.18 4.71
N GLY A 260 -12.89 -9.07 5.64
CA GLY A 260 -12.83 -8.06 6.67
C GLY A 260 -14.21 -7.71 7.17
N TYR A 261 -14.25 -6.68 8.01
CA TYR A 261 -15.49 -6.11 8.45
C TYR A 261 -15.30 -4.61 8.62
N THR A 262 -16.04 -3.84 7.84
CA THR A 262 -16.08 -2.39 7.96
C THR A 262 -17.43 -1.98 8.53
N GLU A 263 -17.39 -1.38 9.73
CA GLU A 263 -18.60 -0.90 10.40
C GLU A 263 -19.34 0.12 9.52
N GLY A 264 -20.67 0.05 9.52
CA GLY A 264 -21.53 0.93 8.73
C GLY A 264 -21.89 0.37 7.34
N TRP A 265 -21.09 -0.52 6.77
CA TRP A 265 -21.37 -1.10 5.44
C TRP A 265 -22.20 -2.37 5.52
N VAL A 266 -21.73 -3.38 6.25
CA VAL A 266 -22.41 -4.67 6.37
C VAL A 266 -22.80 -4.90 7.84
N PRO A 267 -23.97 -5.48 8.17
CA PRO A 267 -24.23 -5.98 9.51
C PRO A 267 -23.23 -7.07 9.89
N LYS A 268 -22.69 -7.06 11.12
CA LYS A 268 -21.68 -8.05 11.54
C LYS A 268 -22.11 -9.52 11.38
N THR A 269 -23.41 -9.80 11.47
CA THR A 269 -23.98 -11.14 11.26
C THR A 269 -23.95 -11.62 9.80
N LEU A 270 -23.77 -10.71 8.85
CA LEU A 270 -23.71 -10.98 7.41
C LEU A 270 -22.30 -10.77 6.83
N ALA A 271 -21.30 -10.51 7.69
CA ALA A 271 -19.92 -10.30 7.22
C ALA A 271 -19.39 -11.56 6.54
N GLY A 272 -18.80 -11.40 5.35
CA GLY A 272 -18.28 -12.54 4.58
C GLY A 272 -19.34 -13.44 3.95
N THR A 273 -20.55 -12.94 3.70
CA THR A 273 -21.61 -13.68 2.97
C THR A 273 -22.09 -12.95 1.72
N ILE A 274 -22.75 -13.69 0.82
CA ILE A 274 -23.41 -13.13 -0.38
C ILE A 274 -24.42 -12.05 0.02
N GLU A 275 -25.24 -12.32 1.04
CA GLU A 275 -26.23 -11.36 1.54
C GLU A 275 -25.57 -10.10 2.10
N GLY A 276 -24.41 -10.25 2.74
CA GLY A 276 -23.60 -9.12 3.20
C GLY A 276 -23.12 -8.23 2.05
N ASP A 277 -22.59 -8.84 0.99
CA ASP A 277 -22.18 -8.13 -0.22
C ASP A 277 -23.36 -7.38 -0.87
N LEU A 278 -24.54 -8.00 -0.94
CA LEU A 278 -25.75 -7.37 -1.48
C LEU A 278 -26.22 -6.18 -0.63
N VAL A 279 -26.15 -6.28 0.71
CA VAL A 279 -26.47 -5.15 1.60
C VAL A 279 -25.48 -3.99 1.40
N ALA A 280 -24.19 -4.28 1.24
CA ALA A 280 -23.21 -3.25 0.92
C ALA A 280 -23.42 -2.64 -0.46
N LEU A 281 -23.78 -3.46 -1.47
CA LEU A 281 -24.10 -3.00 -2.82
C LEU A 281 -25.22 -1.97 -2.78
N GLU A 282 -26.36 -2.27 -2.17
CA GLU A 282 -27.49 -1.33 -2.10
C GLU A 282 -27.08 0.00 -1.46
N LYS A 283 -26.30 -0.03 -0.36
CA LYS A 283 -25.78 1.20 0.26
C LYS A 283 -24.82 1.97 -0.64
N MET A 284 -23.99 1.29 -1.42
CA MET A 284 -23.10 1.95 -2.38
C MET A 284 -23.90 2.56 -3.52
N ILE A 285 -24.95 1.91 -3.99
CA ILE A 285 -25.86 2.48 -4.98
C ILE A 285 -26.52 3.74 -4.42
N GLU A 286 -27.06 3.71 -3.20
CA GLU A 286 -27.63 4.90 -2.55
C GLU A 286 -26.60 6.04 -2.44
N LEU A 287 -25.35 5.73 -2.08
CA LEU A 287 -24.25 6.69 -2.06
C LEU A 287 -24.02 7.29 -3.46
N ILE A 288 -23.95 6.45 -4.49
CA ILE A 288 -23.73 6.87 -5.88
C ILE A 288 -24.91 7.70 -6.41
N GLU A 289 -26.13 7.43 -5.99
CA GLU A 289 -27.33 8.10 -6.50
C GLU A 289 -27.65 9.38 -5.72
N ARG A 290 -27.13 9.53 -4.50
CA ARG A 290 -27.35 10.72 -3.67
C ARG A 290 -26.86 11.99 -4.37
N GLU A 291 -27.80 12.81 -4.81
CA GLU A 291 -27.51 14.19 -5.21
C GLU A 291 -27.13 14.99 -3.96
N ALA A 292 -26.08 15.80 -4.07
CA ALA A 292 -25.77 16.73 -3.01
C ALA A 292 -26.87 17.79 -2.98
N THR A 293 -27.71 17.76 -1.96
CA THR A 293 -28.57 18.89 -1.64
C THR A 293 -27.66 20.08 -1.37
N ALA A 294 -27.84 21.15 -2.14
CA ALA A 294 -27.17 22.41 -1.87
C ALA A 294 -27.78 22.99 -0.59
N ASP A 295 -27.07 22.83 0.53
CA ASP A 295 -27.32 23.57 1.77
C ASP A 295 -26.49 24.87 1.77
#